data_AF-A0A945FCB9-F1
#
_entry.id   AF-A0A945FCB9-F1
#
_cell.length_a   1.000
_cell.length_b   1.000
_cell.length_c   1.000
_cell.angle_alpha   90.00
_cell.angle_beta   90.00
_cell.angle_gamma   90.00
#
_symmetry.space_group_name_H-M   'P 1'
#
loop_
_entity.id
_entity.type
_entity.pdbx_description
1 polymer ?
#
loop_
_entity_poly.entity_id
_entity_poly.type
_entity_poly.pdbx_seq_one_letter_code
_entity_poly.pdbx_strand_id
1 'polypeptide(L)'
;MSDQEFSNEDFVYVDPDLKQAVALVDWDKDGNALPKEWPRVEKKLAEGEEPRKPFRKPRIRYYPWGSYKTMCKIYKLKGKVKDKDTEDYIKLDVAIDKLQQEPYWN
;
A
#
# COMPACT_ATOMS: atom_id res chain seq x y z
N MET A 1 -16.89 -6.32 -1.37
CA MET A 1 -15.56 -5.79 -1.00
C MET A 1 -15.80 -4.38 -0.49
N SER A 2 -15.77 -4.17 0.82
CA SER A 2 -16.17 -2.91 1.44
C SER A 2 -15.16 -1.80 1.08
N ASP A 3 -15.60 -0.85 0.26
CA ASP A 3 -14.95 0.45 0.12
C ASP A 3 -15.17 1.22 1.42
N GLN A 4 -14.42 0.88 2.46
CA GLN A 4 -14.28 1.75 3.62
C GLN A 4 -13.54 3.00 3.17
N GLU A 5 -14.25 4.13 3.19
CA GLU A 5 -13.68 5.44 3.00
C GLU A 5 -12.90 5.82 4.26
N PHE A 6 -11.59 5.59 4.24
CA PHE A 6 -10.69 6.04 5.30
C PHE A 6 -10.36 7.52 5.11
N SER A 7 -10.40 8.27 6.21
CA SER A 7 -9.88 9.64 6.24
C SER A 7 -8.35 9.61 6.18
N ASN A 8 -7.74 10.69 5.68
CA ASN A 8 -6.29 10.82 5.58
C ASN A 8 -5.56 10.73 6.93
N GLU A 9 -6.26 11.09 8.01
CA GLU A 9 -5.74 11.11 9.38
C GLU A 9 -5.90 9.76 10.10
N ASP A 10 -6.70 8.85 9.54
CA ASP A 10 -6.95 7.55 10.15
C ASP A 10 -5.72 6.66 10.08
N PHE A 11 -5.48 5.88 11.13
CA PHE A 11 -4.46 4.85 11.13
C PHE A 11 -5.05 3.53 10.61
N VAL A 12 -4.39 2.93 9.62
CA VAL A 12 -4.84 1.71 8.95
C VAL A 12 -3.73 0.68 8.82
N TYR A 13 -4.11 -0.60 8.89
CA TYR A 13 -3.31 -1.72 8.40
C TYR A 13 -3.39 -1.80 6.88
N VAL A 14 -2.28 -2.11 6.25
CA VAL A 14 -2.15 -2.12 4.79
C VAL A 14 -1.57 -3.43 4.31
N ASP A 15 -2.14 -3.96 3.26
CA ASP A 15 -1.61 -5.08 2.49
C ASP A 15 -0.78 -4.53 1.32
N PRO A 16 0.57 -4.52 1.38
CA PRO A 16 1.43 -4.14 0.28
C PRO A 16 1.33 -5.01 -0.98
N ASP A 17 0.92 -6.28 -0.85
CA ASP A 17 0.83 -7.17 -2.01
C ASP A 17 -0.43 -6.83 -2.83
N LEU A 18 -1.54 -6.60 -2.14
CA LEU A 18 -2.81 -6.18 -2.75
C LEU A 18 -2.92 -4.66 -2.96
N LYS A 19 -1.98 -3.88 -2.43
CA LYS A 19 -1.99 -2.40 -2.41
C LYS A 19 -3.32 -1.84 -1.92
N GLN A 20 -3.85 -2.40 -0.83
CA GLN A 20 -5.13 -2.01 -0.25
C GLN A 20 -5.04 -1.81 1.27
N ALA A 21 -5.80 -0.85 1.79
CA ALA A 21 -6.01 -0.71 3.22
C ALA A 21 -6.99 -1.80 3.70
N VAL A 22 -6.58 -2.56 4.71
CA VAL A 22 -7.30 -3.73 5.20
C VAL A 22 -8.33 -3.34 6.26
N ALA A 23 -7.91 -2.55 7.26
CA ALA A 23 -8.74 -2.17 8.40
C ALA A 23 -8.11 -0.99 9.16
N LEU A 24 -8.87 -0.33 10.03
CA LEU A 24 -8.34 0.60 11.03
C LEU A 24 -7.43 -0.11 12.03
N VAL A 25 -6.50 0.65 12.59
CA VAL A 25 -5.60 0.18 13.65
C VAL A 25 -6.35 0.02 14.95
N ASP A 26 -6.24 -1.16 15.53
CA ASP A 26 -6.73 -1.43 16.88
C ASP A 26 -5.65 -1.01 17.87
N TRP A 27 -6.03 -0.20 18.86
CA TRP A 27 -5.12 0.33 19.86
C TRP A 27 -5.33 -0.38 21.19
N ASP A 28 -4.23 -0.72 21.86
CA ASP A 28 -4.26 -1.21 23.22
C ASP A 28 -4.47 -0.06 24.22
N LYS A 29 -4.79 -0.39 25.47
CA LYS A 29 -5.01 0.57 26.57
C LYS A 29 -3.80 1.46 26.84
N ASP A 30 -2.61 0.96 26.50
CA ASP A 30 -1.33 1.67 26.65
C ASP A 30 -1.01 2.55 25.43
N GLY A 31 -1.90 2.65 24.44
CA GLY A 31 -1.71 3.46 23.23
C GLY A 31 -0.77 2.81 22.19
N ASN A 32 -0.50 1.52 22.32
CA ASN A 32 0.27 0.76 21.34
C ASN A 32 -0.64 0.15 20.27
N ALA A 33 -0.21 0.15 19.01
CA ALA A 33 -0.94 -0.52 17.94
C ALA A 33 -0.86 -2.04 18.11
N LEU A 34 -2.01 -2.71 18.10
CA LEU A 34 -2.08 -4.17 18.16
C LEU A 34 -1.57 -4.75 16.83
N PRO A 35 -0.60 -5.66 16.82
CA PRO A 35 -0.08 -6.18 15.57
C PRO A 35 -1.09 -7.13 14.91
N LYS A 36 -1.45 -6.87 13.64
CA LYS A 36 -2.34 -7.74 12.87
C LYS A 36 -1.52 -8.73 12.04
N GLU A 37 -1.72 -10.02 12.27
CA GLU A 37 -0.98 -11.08 11.58
C GLU A 37 -1.34 -11.14 10.10
N TRP A 38 -0.30 -11.24 9.26
CA TRP A 38 -0.44 -11.46 7.84
C TRP A 38 -0.65 -12.96 7.58
N PRO A 39 -1.77 -13.36 6.94
CA PRO A 39 -2.06 -14.76 6.65
C PRO A 39 -0.98 -15.35 5.75
N ARG A 40 -0.29 -16.36 6.24
CA ARG A 40 0.74 -17.04 5.46
C ARG A 40 0.08 -17.84 4.36
N VAL A 41 0.21 -17.40 3.11
CA VAL A 41 -0.19 -18.20 1.96
C VAL A 41 0.78 -19.37 1.87
N GLU A 42 0.37 -20.53 2.36
CA GLU A 42 1.09 -21.77 2.12
C GLU A 42 0.98 -22.09 0.63
N LYS A 43 2.10 -22.02 -0.09
CA LYS A 43 2.15 -22.47 -1.48
C LYS A 43 1.82 -23.96 -1.48
N LYS A 44 0.75 -24.35 -2.19
CA LYS A 44 0.45 -25.76 -2.43
C LYS A 44 1.62 -26.38 -3.18
N LEU A 45 2.22 -27.44 -2.60
CA LEU A 45 3.26 -28.22 -3.25
C LEU A 45 2.68 -28.86 -4.53
N ALA A 46 3.47 -28.91 -5.60
CA ALA A 46 3.08 -29.62 -6.81
C ALA A 46 3.01 -31.13 -6.56
N GLU A 47 2.11 -31.85 -7.25
CA GLU A 47 1.99 -33.30 -7.14
C GLU A 47 3.34 -33.99 -7.43
N GLY A 48 3.90 -34.65 -6.42
CA GLY A 48 5.17 -35.38 -6.52
C GLY A 48 6.35 -34.77 -5.75
N GLU A 49 6.21 -33.58 -5.16
CA GLU A 49 7.27 -32.94 -4.38
C GLU A 49 7.14 -33.27 -2.88
N GLU A 50 8.11 -33.98 -2.31
CA GLU A 50 8.13 -34.26 -0.87
C GLU A 50 8.33 -32.95 -0.06
N PRO A 51 7.57 -32.75 1.04
CA PRO A 51 7.70 -31.56 1.85
C PRO A 51 9.08 -31.52 2.52
N ARG A 52 9.98 -30.70 1.99
CA ARG A 52 11.27 -30.41 2.65
C ARG A 52 10.98 -29.73 3.98
N LYS A 53 11.38 -30.36 5.09
CA LYS A 53 11.28 -29.76 6.43
C LYS A 53 12.01 -28.41 6.42
N PRO A 54 11.34 -27.29 6.73
CA PRO A 54 12.01 -26.01 6.78
C PRO A 54 13.02 -26.02 7.92
N PHE A 55 14.28 -25.72 7.61
CA PHE A 55 15.39 -25.67 8.58
C PHE A 55 15.20 -24.60 9.68
N ARG A 56 14.27 -23.66 9.48
CA ARG A 56 13.94 -22.60 10.44
C ARG A 56 12.44 -22.42 10.55
N LYS A 57 11.98 -22.10 11.77
CA LYS A 57 10.60 -21.66 11.98
C LYS A 57 10.32 -20.44 11.10
N PRO A 58 9.18 -20.41 10.41
CA PRO A 58 8.80 -19.27 9.59
C PRO A 58 8.61 -18.03 10.47
N ARG A 59 9.17 -16.89 10.06
CA ARG A 59 8.89 -15.61 10.73
C ARG A 59 7.44 -15.23 10.48
N ILE A 60 6.71 -14.99 11.55
CA ILE A 60 5.38 -14.35 11.50
C ILE A 60 5.57 -12.97 10.88
N ARG A 61 4.76 -12.68 9.86
CA ARG A 61 4.71 -11.36 9.23
C ARG A 61 3.47 -10.65 9.76
N TYR A 62 3.59 -9.36 10.01
CA TYR A 62 2.49 -8.52 10.41
C TYR A 62 2.21 -7.52 9.30
N TYR A 63 0.96 -7.08 9.22
CA TYR A 63 0.61 -5.99 8.31
C TYR A 63 1.30 -4.70 8.76
N PRO A 64 1.96 -3.97 7.84
CA PRO A 64 2.42 -2.62 8.14
C PRO A 64 1.21 -1.73 8.48
N TRP A 65 1.41 -0.80 9.42
CA TRP A 65 0.37 0.13 9.85
C TRP A 65 0.91 1.55 9.93
N GLY A 66 0.02 2.53 9.74
CA GLY A 66 0.36 3.95 9.72
C GLY A 66 -0.82 4.79 9.28
N SER A 67 -0.63 6.10 9.17
CA SER A 67 -1.69 6.99 8.70
C SER A 67 -2.05 6.69 7.24
N TYR A 68 -3.32 6.78 6.90
CA TYR A 68 -3.82 6.47 5.57
C TYR A 68 -3.14 7.33 4.51
N LYS A 69 -2.88 8.62 4.80
CA LYS A 69 -2.13 9.52 3.92
C LYS A 69 -0.71 9.02 3.61
N THR A 70 0.05 8.59 4.63
CA THR A 70 1.43 8.12 4.44
C THR A 70 1.44 6.79 3.71
N MET A 71 0.53 5.89 4.08
CA MET A 71 0.41 4.58 3.47
C MET A 71 -0.03 4.63 2.01
N CYS A 72 -0.97 5.52 1.67
CA CYS A 72 -1.34 5.77 0.29
C CYS A 72 -0.13 6.20 -0.53
N LYS A 73 0.75 7.05 0.02
CA LYS A 73 1.96 7.53 -0.66
C LYS A 73 3.03 6.43 -0.82
N ILE A 74 3.31 5.67 0.24
CA ILE A 74 4.38 4.66 0.26
C ILE A 74 4.00 3.45 -0.61
N TYR A 75 2.79 2.92 -0.44
CA TYR A 75 2.34 1.70 -1.09
C TYR A 75 1.49 1.94 -2.34
N LYS A 76 1.32 3.20 -2.75
CA LYS A 76 0.54 3.61 -3.94
C LYS A 76 -0.86 3.00 -3.95
N LEU A 77 -1.56 3.10 -2.82
CA LEU A 77 -2.88 2.48 -2.63
C LEU A 77 -3.91 3.11 -3.58
N LYS A 78 -4.74 2.27 -4.20
CA LYS A 78 -5.92 2.66 -5.02
C LYS A 78 -5.68 3.81 -6.02
N GLY A 79 -4.52 3.87 -6.67
CA GLY A 79 -4.25 4.90 -7.70
C GLY A 79 -4.23 6.35 -7.18
N LYS A 80 -4.23 6.57 -5.85
CA LYS A 80 -4.19 7.92 -5.24
C LYS A 80 -2.82 8.58 -5.31
N VAL A 81 -1.82 7.88 -5.85
CA VAL A 81 -0.53 8.46 -6.20
C VAL A 81 -0.51 8.57 -7.71
N LYS A 82 -0.57 9.81 -8.21
CA LYS A 82 -0.21 10.12 -9.60
C LYS A 82 1.25 9.73 -9.75
N ASP A 83 1.51 8.62 -10.43
CA ASP A 83 2.86 8.24 -10.82
C ASP A 83 3.46 9.30 -11.75
N LYS A 84 4.79 9.34 -11.86
CA LYS A 84 5.48 10.12 -12.91
C LYS A 84 5.11 9.64 -14.33
N ASP A 85 4.41 8.51 -14.43
CA ASP A 85 3.94 7.92 -15.67
C ASP A 85 2.44 8.16 -15.91
N THR A 86 1.79 8.98 -15.07
CA THR A 86 0.39 9.41 -15.30
C THR A 86 0.36 10.48 -16.40
N GLU A 87 -0.72 10.55 -17.18
CA GLU A 87 -0.91 11.50 -18.29
C GLU A 87 -0.74 12.99 -17.87
N ASP A 88 -0.90 13.29 -16.57
CA ASP A 88 -0.70 14.61 -15.99
C ASP A 88 0.78 14.97 -15.70
N TYR A 89 1.72 14.01 -15.81
CA TYR A 89 3.13 14.26 -15.54
C TYR A 89 3.81 14.87 -16.76
N ILE A 90 3.74 16.19 -16.86
CA ILE A 90 4.44 16.96 -17.89
C ILE A 90 5.88 17.21 -17.41
N LYS A 91 6.87 16.88 -18.24
CA LYS A 91 8.28 17.26 -17.98
C LYS A 91 8.43 18.77 -17.96
N LEU A 92 9.32 19.29 -17.12
CA LEU A 92 9.50 20.73 -16.91
C LEU A 92 9.74 21.51 -18.22
N ASP A 93 10.57 20.98 -19.12
CA ASP A 93 10.83 21.61 -20.42
C ASP A 93 9.56 21.73 -21.28
N VAL A 94 8.77 20.65 -21.34
CA VAL A 94 7.49 20.62 -22.06
C VAL A 94 6.46 21.57 -21.43
N ALA A 95 6.49 21.72 -20.10
CA ALA A 95 5.62 22.65 -19.40
C ALA A 95 6.00 24.11 -19.71
N ILE A 96 7.30 24.44 -19.79
CA ILE A 96 7.79 25.77 -20.16
C ILE A 96 7.37 26.13 -21.58
N ASP A 97 7.54 25.21 -22.53
CA ASP A 97 7.16 25.42 -23.93
C ASP A 97 5.64 25.64 -24.06
N LYS A 98 4.83 24.85 -23.36
CA LYS A 98 3.38 25.06 -23.31
C LYS A 98 3.00 26.41 -22.69
N LEU A 99 3.68 26.84 -21.63
CA LEU A 99 3.41 28.13 -20.96
C LEU A 99 3.73 29.32 -21.87
N GLN A 100 4.74 29.20 -22.72
CA GLN A 100 5.07 30.21 -23.73
C GLN A 100 4.03 30.28 -24.86
N GLN A 101 3.45 29.14 -25.24
CA GLN A 101 2.46 29.05 -26.32
C GLN A 101 1.04 29.40 -25.84
N GLU A 102 0.66 28.92 -24.67
CA GLU A 102 -0.65 29.06 -24.05
C GLU A 102 -0.48 29.58 -22.61
N PRO A 103 -0.39 30.91 -22.41
CA PRO A 103 -0.15 31.49 -21.08
C PRO A 103 -1.28 31.23 -20.08
N TYR A 104 -2.47 30.87 -20.56
CA TYR A 104 -3.60 30.44 -19.73
C TYR A 104 -4.10 29.08 -20.23
N TRP A 105 -3.81 28.04 -19.48
CA TRP A 105 -4.34 26.70 -19.68
C TRP A 105 -5.16 26.32 -18.44
N ASN A 106 -6.33 25.71 -18.66
CA ASN A 106 -7.29 25.32 -17.61
C ASN A 106 -7.22 23.80 -17.40
#